data_AF-A0A660Y9T5-F1
#
_entry.id   AF-A0A660Y9T5-F1
#
_cell.length_a   1.000
_cell.length_b   1.000
_cell.length_c   1.000
_cell.angle_alpha   90.00
_cell.angle_beta   90.00
_cell.angle_gamma   90.00
#
_symmetry.space_group_name_H-M   'P 1'
#
loop_
_entity.id
_entity.type
_entity.pdbx_description
1 polymer ?
#
loop_
_entity_poly.entity_id
_entity_poly.type
_entity_poly.pdbx_seq_one_letter_code
_entity_poly.pdbx_strand_id
1 'polypeptide(L)' 'MHKITELFAFVACDKDTGDEGLMAMQCGSWFLPMIGADMGRLEELKPIADRMMPGNYKILKFCLVGTIER' A
#
# COMPACT_ATOMS: atom_id res chain seq x y z
N MET A 1 9.80 3.86 21.19
CA MET A 1 9.95 3.95 19.72
C MET A 1 9.22 2.77 19.12
N HIS A 2 8.21 2.98 18.26
CA HIS A 2 7.47 1.87 17.64
C HIS A 2 8.33 1.25 16.54
N LYS A 3 8.64 -0.04 16.67
CA LYS A 3 9.39 -0.81 15.66
C LYS A 3 8.40 -1.24 14.58
N ILE A 4 8.66 -0.86 13.34
CA ILE A 4 7.90 -1.39 12.20
C ILE A 4 8.30 -2.86 12.02
N THR A 5 7.33 -3.77 12.14
CA THR A 5 7.55 -5.21 11.96
C THR A 5 6.98 -5.72 10.63
N GLU A 6 6.04 -4.98 10.04
CA GLU A 6 5.31 -5.39 8.84
C GLU A 6 5.09 -4.18 7.93
N LEU A 7 5.22 -4.40 6.62
CA LEU A 7 4.87 -3.44 5.59
C LEU A 7 3.72 -4.00 4.74
N PHE A 8 2.86 -3.11 4.27
CA PHE A 8 1.74 -3.44 3.41
C PHE A 8 1.73 -2.55 2.19
N ALA A 9 1.45 -3.09 1.01
CA ALA A 9 1.22 -2.29 -0.19
C ALA A 9 -0.13 -2.58 -0.81
N PHE A 10 -0.74 -1.55 -1.37
CA PHE A 10 -1.96 -1.67 -2.17
C PHE A 10 -1.58 -1.88 -3.64
N VAL A 11 -2.11 -2.94 -4.24
CA VAL A 11 -1.87 -3.33 -5.63
C VAL A 11 -3.19 -3.24 -6.38
N ALA A 12 -3.23 -2.36 -7.38
CA ALA A 12 -4.29 -2.29 -8.37
C ALA A 12 -4.28 -3.57 -9.21
N CYS A 13 -5.45 -4.16 -9.42
CA CYS A 13 -5.63 -5.27 -10.34
C CYS A 13 -6.57 -4.85 -11.47
N ASP A 14 -6.13 -4.87 -12.72
CA ASP A 14 -7.03 -4.77 -13.85
C ASP A 14 -7.71 -6.13 -14.06
N LYS A 15 -9.05 -6.16 -14.01
CA LYS A 15 -9.83 -7.40 -14.13
C LYS A 15 -9.92 -7.88 -15.57
N ASP A 16 -9.77 -7.00 -16.55
CA ASP A 16 -9.97 -7.29 -17.95
C ASP A 16 -8.67 -7.75 -18.62
N THR A 17 -7.54 -7.18 -18.20
CA THR A 17 -6.21 -7.54 -18.71
C THR A 17 -5.46 -8.52 -17.80
N GLY A 18 -5.81 -8.58 -16.52
CA GLY A 18 -5.06 -9.31 -15.49
C GLY A 18 -3.80 -8.59 -15.01
N ASP A 19 -3.57 -7.35 -15.46
CA ASP A 19 -2.40 -6.58 -15.08
C ASP A 19 -2.45 -6.14 -13.61
N GLU A 20 -1.28 -6.11 -12.96
CA GLU A 20 -1.13 -5.70 -11.57
C GLU A 20 -0.11 -4.58 -11.43
N GLY A 21 -0.39 -3.59 -10.57
CA GLY A 21 0.50 -2.45 -10.36
C GLY A 21 0.38 -1.86 -8.96
N LEU A 22 1.49 -1.34 -8.42
CA LEU A 22 1.46 -0.63 -7.15
C LEU A 22 0.65 0.64 -7.27
N MET A 23 -0.33 0.82 -6.38
CA MET A 23 -1.10 2.06 -6.29
C MET A 23 -0.21 3.18 -5.77
N ALA A 24 -0.32 4.37 -6.37
CA ALA A 24 0.39 5.55 -5.93
C ALA A 24 -0.53 6.77 -5.92
N MET A 25 -0.41 7.58 -4.86
CA MET A 25 -1.11 8.86 -4.74
C MET A 25 -0.24 9.97 -5.36
N GLN A 26 -0.86 10.82 -6.18
CA GLN A 26 -0.19 11.99 -6.71
C GLN A 26 -0.08 13.09 -5.64
N CYS A 27 1.13 13.55 -5.37
CA CYS A 27 1.43 14.66 -4.46
C CYS A 27 2.31 15.69 -5.20
N GLY A 28 1.67 16.72 -5.77
CA GLY A 28 2.32 17.66 -6.67
C GLY A 28 2.83 16.95 -7.94
N SER A 29 4.14 17.02 -8.19
CA SER A 29 4.82 16.36 -9.31
C SER A 29 5.29 14.93 -9.00
N TRP A 30 5.06 14.43 -7.80
CA TRP A 30 5.55 13.12 -7.35
C TRP A 30 4.41 12.11 -7.22
N PHE A 31 4.72 10.85 -7.50
CA PHE A 31 3.86 9.72 -7.17
C PHE A 31 4.40 9.02 -5.93
N LEU A 32 3.62 9.07 -4.85
CA LEU A 32 3.98 8.41 -3.60
C LEU A 32 3.28 7.05 -3.55
N PRO A 33 4.01 5.94 -3.45
CA PRO A 33 3.40 4.62 -3.39
C PRO A 33 2.59 4.47 -2.11
N MET A 34 1.44 3.81 -2.21
CA MET A 34 0.57 3.52 -1.07
C MET A 34 1.12 2.33 -0.28
N ILE A 35 2.18 2.59 0.49
CA ILE A 35 2.81 1.62 1.40
C ILE A 35 2.54 2.04 2.84
N GLY A 36 1.88 1.17 3.59
CA GLY A 36 1.64 1.32 5.02
C GLY A 36 2.67 0.53 5.83
N ALA A 37 3.03 1.07 6.99
CA ALA A 37 3.83 0.37 7.99
C ALA A 37 2.96 0.11 9.22
N ASP A 38 2.98 -1.12 9.73
CA ASP A 38 2.11 -1.56 10.83
C ASP A 38 0.60 -1.59 10.49
N MET A 39 -0.15 -2.49 11.12
CA MET A 39 -1.57 -2.74 10.81
C MET A 39 -2.45 -1.51 11.04
N GLY A 40 -2.11 -0.66 12.02
CA GLY A 40 -2.88 0.56 12.30
C GLY A 40 -2.90 1.53 11.12
N ARG A 41 -1.76 1.72 10.46
CA ARG A 41 -1.64 2.60 9.28
C ARG A 41 -2.33 2.02 8.05
N LEU A 42 -2.38 0.69 7.94
CA LEU A 42 -3.06 0.01 6.83
C LEU A 42 -4.55 0.32 6.83
N GLU A 43 -5.22 0.24 7.98
CA GLU A 43 -6.66 0.51 8.09
C GLU A 43 -7.00 1.97 7.71
N GLU A 44 -6.14 2.93 8.05
CA GLU A 44 -6.30 4.34 7.66
C GLU A 44 -6.19 4.54 6.13
N LEU A 45 -5.45 3.69 5.43
CA LEU A 45 -5.23 3.79 3.98
C LEU A 45 -6.33 3.10 3.15
N LYS A 46 -7.06 2.14 3.72
CA LYS A 46 -8.13 1.42 2.99
C LYS A 46 -9.20 2.35 2.39
N PRO A 47 -9.72 3.37 3.10
CA PRO A 47 -10.71 4.29 2.51
C PRO A 47 -10.15 5.16 1.38
N ILE A 48 -8.83 5.33 1.29
CA ILE A 48 -8.19 6.05 0.18
C ILE A 48 -8.06 5.10 -1.02
N ALA A 49 -7.56 3.88 -0.78
CA ALA A 49 -7.44 2.87 -1.82
C ALA A 49 -8.80 2.55 -2.45
N ASP A 50 -9.84 2.42 -1.64
CA ASP A 50 -11.20 2.14 -2.13
C ASP A 50 -11.79 3.31 -2.93
N ARG A 51 -11.47 4.56 -2.58
CA ARG A 51 -11.85 5.73 -3.39
C ARG A 51 -11.13 5.77 -4.74
N MET A 52 -9.88 5.32 -4.78
CA MET A 52 -9.09 5.28 -6.01
C MET A 52 -9.49 4.11 -6.90
N MET A 53 -9.83 2.97 -6.32
CA MET A 53 -10.07 1.72 -7.03
C MET A 53 -11.09 0.83 -6.31
N PRO A 54 -12.40 1.17 -6.40
CA PRO A 54 -13.45 0.56 -5.59
C PRO A 54 -13.49 -0.97 -5.73
N GLY A 55 -13.18 -1.68 -4.64
CA GLY A 55 -13.17 -3.15 -4.61
C GLY A 55 -12.27 -3.84 -5.66
N ASN A 56 -11.29 -3.14 -6.22
CA ASN A 56 -10.42 -3.68 -7.26
C ASN A 56 -8.93 -3.58 -6.92
N TYR A 57 -8.56 -3.89 -5.68
CA TYR A 57 -7.17 -3.93 -5.26
C TYR A 57 -6.91 -5.12 -4.33
N LYS A 58 -5.63 -5.47 -4.21
CA LYS A 58 -5.12 -6.45 -3.24
C LYS A 58 -4.21 -5.74 -2.25
N ILE A 59 -4.10 -6.31 -1.06
CA ILE A 59 -3.14 -5.86 -0.05
C ILE A 59 -2.07 -6.93 0.05
N LEU A 60 -0.82 -6.58 -0.27
CA LEU A 60 0.33 -7.45 -0.11
C LEU A 60 1.04 -7.14 1.20
N LYS A 61 1.30 -8.18 2.00
CA LYS A 61 2.10 -8.09 3.23
C LYS A 61 3.55 -8.45 2.92
N PHE A 62 4.47 -7.55 3.25
CA PHE A 62 5.91 -7.79 3.18
C PHE A 62 6.45 -8.05 4.58
N CYS A 63 7.11 -9.20 4.74
CA CYS A 63 7.91 -9.47 5.92
C CYS A 63 9.24 -8.74 5.79
N LEU A 64 9.59 -7.94 6.80
CA LEU A 64 10.89 -7.29 6.85
C LEU A 64 11.96 -8.32 7.23
N VAL A 65 12.93 -8.52 6.34
CA VAL A 65 14.14 -9.28 6.65
C VAL A 65 15.17 -8.30 7.19
N GLY A 66 15.15 -8.07 8.51
CA GLY A 66 16.05 -7.15 9.21
C GLY A 66 15.33 -6.02 9.95
N THR A 67 16.10 -5.12 10.55
CA THR A 67 15.59 -3.97 11.30
C THR A 67 15.63 -2.72 10.43
N ILE A 68 14.51 -2.00 10.31
CA ILE A 68 14.53 -0.63 9.78
C ILE A 68 15.00 0.28 10.92
N GLU A 69 16.27 0.68 10.87
CA GLU A 69 16.83 1.71 11.74
C GLU A 69 16.64 3.08 11.07
N ARG A 70 16.31 4.08 11.88
CA ARG A 70 15.93 5.42 11.43
C ARG A 70 17.09 6.38 11.51
#